data_AF-A0A5J4SPJ4-F1
#
_entry.id   AF-A0A5J4SPJ4-F1
#
_cell.length_a   1.000
_cell.length_b   1.000
_cell.length_c   1.000
_cell.angle_alpha   90.00
_cell.angle_beta   90.00
_cell.angle_gamma   90.00
#
_symmetry.space_group_name_H-M   'P 1'
#
loop_
_entity.id
_entity.type
_entity.pdbx_description
1 polymer ?
#
loop_
_entity_poly.entity_id
_entity_poly.type
_entity_poly.pdbx_seq_one_letter_code
_entity_poly.pdbx_strand_id
1 'polypeptide(L)'
;MEETSGGNHTKFLTEMNKKSYAFFYMLLKNLPGYEKEAAVYDYTDGRTTHLSDLTDAEYKGLCKHLEGIVHLDADRRKAGSRVLTLLTEMGFKTTDKKAWTEIDGFLSDKRIAGKRYRELSAQEHENLIPKLHSLKDKGYNRTNHEM
;
A
#
# COMPACT_ATOMS: atom_id res chain seq x y z
N MET A 1 -15.99 -23.31 -9.95
CA MET A 1 -15.44 -22.12 -10.62
C MET A 1 -15.87 -20.95 -9.78
N GLU A 2 -14.93 -20.34 -9.08
CA GLU A 2 -15.16 -19.38 -8.00
C GLU A 2 -15.83 -18.09 -8.50
N GLU A 3 -17.05 -17.86 -8.04
CA GLU A 3 -17.60 -16.52 -7.85
C GLU A 3 -17.23 -16.07 -6.44
N THR A 4 -16.34 -15.09 -6.27
CA THR A 4 -16.40 -14.13 -5.17
C THR A 4 -15.71 -12.81 -5.53
N SER A 5 -16.34 -11.70 -5.13
CA SER A 5 -15.79 -10.33 -5.04
C SER A 5 -15.58 -9.51 -6.32
N GLY A 6 -16.67 -9.17 -7.01
CA GLY A 6 -16.73 -8.02 -7.93
C GLY A 6 -17.91 -7.06 -7.69
N GLY A 7 -18.73 -7.32 -6.66
CA GLY A 7 -20.11 -6.79 -6.57
C GLY A 7 -20.30 -5.36 -6.04
N ASN A 8 -19.26 -4.73 -5.47
CA ASN A 8 -19.41 -3.38 -4.88
C ASN A 8 -18.75 -2.26 -5.71
N HIS A 9 -17.81 -2.58 -6.61
CA HIS A 9 -17.01 -1.56 -7.31
C HIS A 9 -17.72 -0.94 -8.51
N THR A 10 -18.62 -1.70 -9.16
CA THR A 10 -19.33 -1.24 -10.37
C THR A 10 -20.54 -0.34 -10.07
N LYS A 11 -21.07 -0.35 -8.85
CA LYS A 11 -22.21 0.52 -8.48
C LYS A 11 -21.81 1.96 -8.16
N PHE A 12 -20.61 2.21 -7.64
CA PHE A 12 -20.15 3.57 -7.31
C PHE A 12 -19.62 4.37 -8.52
N LEU A 13 -19.13 3.68 -9.56
CA LEU A 13 -18.59 4.32 -10.77
C LEU A 13 -19.67 5.05 -11.61
N THR A 14 -20.94 4.70 -11.44
CA THR A 14 -22.05 5.16 -12.29
C THR A 14 -22.58 6.56 -11.89
N GLU A 15 -22.27 7.06 -10.69
CA GLU A 15 -22.77 8.35 -10.18
C GLU A 15 -21.65 9.28 -9.64
N MET A 16 -20.50 9.36 -10.33
CA MET A 16 -19.51 10.42 -10.04
C MET A 16 -20.01 11.78 -10.56
N ASN A 17 -20.74 12.51 -9.71
CA ASN A 17 -21.15 13.88 -9.98
C ASN A 17 -19.99 14.85 -9.68
N LYS A 18 -19.47 15.52 -10.71
CA LYS A 18 -18.39 16.52 -10.58
C LYS A 18 -18.75 17.67 -9.62
N LYS A 19 -20.04 18.01 -9.45
CA LYS A 19 -20.46 19.20 -8.69
C LYS A 19 -20.07 19.18 -7.21
N SER A 20 -19.94 18.01 -6.59
CA SER A 20 -19.60 17.91 -5.17
C SER A 20 -18.13 17.60 -4.90
N TYR A 21 -17.39 17.07 -5.89
CA TYR A 21 -16.04 16.53 -5.73
C TYR A 21 -15.87 15.55 -4.55
N ALA A 22 -16.97 15.02 -4.01
CA ALA A 22 -16.97 14.28 -2.75
C ALA A 22 -16.14 12.99 -2.85
N PHE A 23 -16.23 12.32 -4.00
CA PHE A 23 -15.46 11.12 -4.28
C PHE A 23 -13.95 11.39 -4.32
N PHE A 24 -13.53 12.49 -4.95
CA PHE A 24 -12.12 12.91 -4.95
C PHE A 24 -11.58 13.13 -3.53
N TYR A 25 -12.29 13.88 -2.70
CA TYR A 25 -11.85 14.14 -1.32
C TYR A 25 -11.89 12.89 -0.44
N MET A 26 -12.85 11.98 -0.67
CA MET A 26 -12.87 10.67 -0.01
C MET A 26 -11.62 9.85 -0.34
N LEU A 27 -11.19 9.83 -1.60
CA LEU A 27 -9.95 9.16 -2.01
C LEU A 27 -8.72 9.84 -1.40
N LEU A 28 -8.66 11.17 -1.43
CA LEU A 28 -7.54 11.94 -0.89
C LEU A 28 -7.31 11.67 0.60
N LYS A 29 -8.40 11.50 1.38
CA LYS A 29 -8.32 11.12 2.79
C LYS A 29 -7.61 9.77 3.02
N ASN A 30 -7.61 8.88 2.03
CA ASN A 30 -6.94 7.58 2.09
C ASN A 30 -5.50 7.61 1.55
N LEU A 31 -5.02 8.77 1.07
CA LEU A 31 -3.67 8.98 0.56
C LEU A 31 -2.94 10.04 1.42
N PRO A 32 -2.45 9.68 2.62
CA PRO A 32 -1.77 10.63 3.48
C PRO A 32 -0.50 11.16 2.80
N GLY A 33 -0.38 12.49 2.69
CA GLY A 33 0.72 13.18 2.03
C GLY A 33 0.49 13.51 0.55
N TYR A 34 -0.67 13.15 -0.01
CA TYR A 34 -1.10 13.63 -1.32
C TYR A 34 -1.88 14.93 -1.17
N GLU A 35 -1.36 16.00 -1.77
CA GLU A 35 -2.03 17.30 -1.82
C GLU A 35 -3.06 17.33 -2.97
N LYS A 36 -4.19 18.01 -2.74
CA LYS A 36 -5.23 18.21 -3.78
C LYS A 36 -4.62 18.74 -5.08
N GLU A 37 -3.80 19.78 -4.96
CA GLU A 37 -3.29 20.54 -6.10
C GLU A 37 -2.29 19.73 -6.89
N ALA A 38 -1.41 19.00 -6.18
CA ALA A 38 -0.47 18.06 -6.79
C ALA A 38 -1.20 16.96 -7.57
N ALA A 39 -2.25 16.36 -6.99
CA ALA A 39 -3.01 15.31 -7.67
C ALA A 39 -3.65 15.77 -8.99
N VAL A 40 -4.17 17.00 -9.02
CA VAL A 40 -4.78 17.58 -10.23
C VAL A 40 -3.69 17.99 -11.24
N TYR A 41 -2.61 18.59 -10.74
CA TYR A 41 -1.49 19.05 -11.56
C TYR A 41 -0.80 17.88 -12.26
N ASP A 42 -0.46 16.83 -11.51
CA ASP A 42 0.22 15.63 -12.02
C ASP A 42 -0.65 14.89 -13.05
N TYR A 43 -1.95 14.75 -12.77
CA TYR A 43 -2.87 14.08 -13.69
C TYR A 43 -3.10 14.88 -14.99
N THR A 44 -3.06 16.20 -14.92
CA THR A 44 -3.27 17.07 -16.08
C THR A 44 -1.98 17.49 -16.77
N ASP A 45 -0.85 16.87 -16.44
CA ASP A 45 0.48 17.20 -16.97
C ASP A 45 0.80 18.70 -16.84
N GLY A 46 0.42 19.27 -15.70
CA GLY A 46 0.67 20.67 -15.35
C GLY A 46 -0.33 21.71 -15.89
N ARG A 47 -1.42 21.29 -16.54
CA ARG A 47 -2.41 22.23 -17.10
C ARG A 47 -3.16 23.04 -16.05
N THR A 48 -3.52 22.44 -14.91
CA THR A 48 -4.31 23.10 -13.85
C THR A 48 -4.13 22.43 -12.49
N THR A 49 -4.44 23.15 -11.41
CA THR A 49 -4.53 22.64 -10.03
C THR A 49 -5.98 22.60 -9.51
N HIS A 50 -6.94 23.06 -10.32
CA HIS A 50 -8.33 23.23 -9.93
C HIS A 50 -9.23 22.15 -10.55
N LEU A 51 -10.01 21.47 -9.70
CA LEU A 51 -10.97 20.45 -10.13
C LEU A 51 -12.08 21.03 -11.02
N SER A 52 -12.38 22.33 -10.88
CA SER A 52 -13.33 23.05 -11.73
C SER A 52 -12.92 23.04 -13.20
N ASP A 53 -11.61 23.03 -13.47
CA ASP A 53 -11.02 23.19 -14.81
C ASP A 53 -10.89 21.85 -15.55
N LEU A 54 -11.26 20.75 -14.89
CA LEU A 54 -11.34 19.42 -15.48
C LEU A 54 -12.67 19.23 -16.21
N THR A 55 -12.68 18.61 -17.37
CA THR A 55 -13.92 18.08 -17.96
C THR A 55 -14.47 16.93 -17.10
N ASP A 56 -15.75 16.57 -17.27
CA ASP A 56 -16.32 15.41 -16.56
C ASP A 56 -15.54 14.11 -16.86
N ALA A 57 -15.00 13.97 -18.07
CA ALA A 57 -14.17 12.83 -18.45
C ALA A 57 -12.83 12.83 -17.70
N GLU A 58 -12.15 13.99 -17.63
CA GLU A 58 -10.89 14.14 -16.89
C GLU A 58 -11.09 13.93 -15.40
N TYR A 59 -12.17 14.47 -14.82
CA TYR A 59 -12.49 14.26 -13.41
C TYR A 59 -12.70 12.77 -13.09
N LYS A 60 -13.46 12.05 -13.92
CA LYS A 60 -13.65 10.59 -13.77
C LYS A 60 -12.34 9.83 -13.91
N GLY A 61 -11.49 10.21 -14.86
CA GLY A 61 -10.18 9.60 -15.06
C GLY A 61 -9.24 9.83 -13.88
N LEU A 62 -9.20 11.05 -13.35
CA LEU A 62 -8.45 11.41 -12.14
C LEU A 62 -8.91 10.58 -10.94
N CYS A 63 -10.22 10.46 -10.74
CA CYS A 63 -10.78 9.66 -9.66
C CYS A 63 -10.40 8.18 -9.77
N LYS A 64 -10.48 7.59 -10.98
CA LYS A 64 -10.04 6.21 -11.22
C LYS A 64 -8.54 6.02 -10.98
N HIS A 65 -7.73 6.99 -11.37
CA HIS A 65 -6.29 6.95 -11.15
C HIS A 65 -5.97 6.93 -9.65
N LEU A 66 -6.54 7.86 -8.88
CA LEU A 66 -6.36 7.92 -7.43
C LEU A 66 -6.93 6.69 -6.72
N GLU A 67 -8.08 6.18 -7.16
CA GLU A 67 -8.65 4.92 -6.67
C GLU A 67 -7.67 3.75 -6.86
N GLY A 68 -7.01 3.65 -8.02
CA GLY A 68 -5.95 2.66 -8.24
C GLY A 68 -4.80 2.78 -7.23
N ILE A 69 -4.34 3.99 -6.94
CA ILE A 69 -3.29 4.23 -5.94
C ILE A 69 -3.76 3.80 -4.53
N VAL A 70 -4.99 4.17 -4.15
CA VAL A 70 -5.57 3.79 -2.85
C VAL A 70 -5.62 2.26 -2.69
N HIS A 71 -6.06 1.54 -3.73
CA HIS A 71 -6.11 0.08 -3.71
C HIS A 71 -4.72 -0.54 -3.60
N LEU A 72 -3.75 -0.05 -4.40
CA LEU A 72 -2.36 -0.53 -4.33
C LEU A 72 -1.74 -0.31 -2.95
N ASP A 73 -1.99 0.83 -2.31
CA ASP A 73 -1.53 1.09 -0.95
C ASP A 73 -2.24 0.19 0.09
N ALA A 74 -3.55 -0.02 -0.05
CA ALA A 74 -4.31 -0.91 0.82
C ALA A 74 -3.81 -2.36 0.75
N ASP A 75 -3.55 -2.87 -0.45
CA ASP A 75 -3.00 -4.21 -0.66
C ASP A 75 -1.58 -4.32 -0.08
N ARG A 76 -0.74 -3.29 -0.30
CA ARG A 76 0.60 -3.24 0.29
C ARG A 76 0.54 -3.26 1.82
N ARG A 77 -0.37 -2.50 2.43
CA ARG A 77 -0.57 -2.47 3.88
C ARG A 77 -1.06 -3.81 4.41
N LYS A 78 -2.01 -4.45 3.73
CA LYS A 78 -2.54 -5.76 4.11
C LYS A 78 -1.46 -6.84 4.09
N ALA A 79 -0.71 -6.93 2.99
CA ALA A 79 0.38 -7.88 2.85
C ALA A 79 1.52 -7.59 3.85
N GLY A 80 1.87 -6.31 4.02
CA GLY A 80 2.88 -5.88 4.98
C GLY A 80 2.52 -6.20 6.44
N SER A 81 1.24 -6.02 6.81
CA SER A 81 0.75 -6.38 8.15
C SER A 81 1.01 -7.86 8.47
N ARG A 82 0.76 -8.76 7.52
CA ARG A 82 1.03 -10.20 7.66
C ARG A 82 2.53 -10.47 7.86
N VAL A 83 3.39 -9.79 7.09
CA VAL A 83 4.85 -9.86 7.25
C VAL A 83 5.27 -9.40 8.65
N LEU A 84 4.74 -8.28 9.15
CA LEU A 84 5.06 -7.77 10.49
C LEU A 84 4.59 -8.71 11.60
N THR A 85 3.42 -9.34 11.45
CA THR A 85 2.96 -10.38 12.38
C THR A 85 3.96 -11.52 12.46
N LEU A 86 4.40 -12.05 11.31
CA LEU A 86 5.39 -13.14 11.27
C LEU A 86 6.74 -12.73 11.86
N LEU A 87 7.23 -11.54 11.53
CA LEU A 87 8.46 -11.02 12.13
C LEU A 87 8.33 -10.90 13.65
N THR A 88 7.19 -10.43 14.15
CA THR A 88 6.94 -10.34 15.59
C THR A 88 6.93 -11.72 16.25
N GLU A 89 6.28 -12.70 15.63
CA GLU A 89 6.30 -14.10 16.09
C GLU A 89 7.71 -14.73 16.05
N MET A 90 8.58 -14.26 15.17
CA MET A 90 10.00 -14.64 15.09
C MET A 90 10.89 -13.85 16.07
N GLY A 91 10.33 -12.96 16.90
CA GLY A 91 11.04 -12.22 17.95
C GLY A 91 11.53 -10.81 17.57
N PHE A 92 11.14 -10.28 16.40
CA PHE A 92 11.42 -8.89 16.05
C PHE A 92 10.48 -7.94 16.81
N LYS A 93 10.98 -6.74 17.13
CA LYS A 93 10.17 -5.67 17.75
C LYS A 93 9.77 -4.65 16.68
N THR A 94 8.62 -4.00 16.85
CA THR A 94 8.09 -2.99 15.90
C THR A 94 7.83 -1.63 16.55
N THR A 95 8.23 -1.45 17.81
CA THR A 95 7.91 -0.29 18.65
C THR A 95 8.89 0.88 18.54
N ASP A 96 10.18 0.60 18.33
CA ASP A 96 11.25 1.61 18.46
C ASP A 96 12.12 1.71 17.21
N LYS A 97 12.76 2.88 17.03
CA LYS A 97 13.58 3.20 15.84
C LYS A 97 14.72 2.20 15.59
N LYS A 98 15.31 1.66 16.66
CA LYS A 98 16.34 0.60 16.57
C LYS A 98 15.76 -0.70 16.02
N ALA A 99 14.57 -1.08 16.47
CA ALA A 99 13.92 -2.31 16.04
C ALA A 99 13.57 -2.28 14.53
N TRP A 100 13.18 -1.11 14.02
CA TRP A 100 13.00 -0.90 12.58
C TRP A 100 14.30 -1.05 11.79
N THR A 101 15.44 -0.64 12.36
CA THR A 101 16.76 -0.84 11.72
C THR A 101 17.13 -2.31 11.64
N GLU A 102 16.78 -3.10 12.65
CA GLU A 102 17.00 -4.56 12.67
C GLU A 102 16.11 -5.27 11.65
N ILE A 103 14.83 -4.91 11.58
CA ILE A 103 13.90 -5.42 10.56
C ILE A 103 14.43 -5.08 9.15
N ASP A 104 14.79 -3.83 8.92
CA ASP A 104 15.32 -3.40 7.62
C ASP A 104 16.62 -4.14 7.28
N GLY A 105 17.52 -4.35 8.24
CA GLY A 105 18.75 -5.12 8.05
C GLY A 105 18.47 -6.58 7.67
N PHE A 106 17.55 -7.23 8.38
CA PHE A 106 17.15 -8.62 8.10
C PHE A 106 16.51 -8.77 6.71
N LEU A 107 15.59 -7.87 6.35
CA LEU A 107 14.91 -7.91 5.05
C LEU A 107 15.83 -7.51 3.89
N SER A 108 16.81 -6.64 4.15
CA SER A 108 17.79 -6.22 3.13
C SER A 108 18.75 -7.32 2.70
N ASP A 109 18.84 -8.44 3.42
CA ASP A 109 19.60 -9.61 2.97
C ASP A 109 18.96 -10.18 1.68
N LYS A 110 19.76 -10.34 0.63
CA LYS A 110 19.33 -10.85 -0.69
C LYS A 110 18.71 -12.25 -0.61
N ARG A 111 19.04 -13.04 0.42
CA ARG A 111 18.47 -14.37 0.66
C ARG A 111 17.02 -14.29 1.18
N ILE A 112 16.64 -13.14 1.74
CA ILE A 112 15.32 -12.88 2.31
C ILE A 112 14.47 -12.08 1.31
N ALA A 113 14.64 -10.75 1.29
CA ALA A 113 13.91 -9.84 0.40
C ALA A 113 14.83 -8.91 -0.42
N GLY A 114 16.06 -8.65 0.05
CA GLY A 114 17.02 -7.79 -0.64
C GLY A 114 16.70 -6.30 -0.60
N LYS A 115 15.69 -5.88 0.17
CA LYS A 115 15.19 -4.50 0.29
C LYS A 115 14.73 -4.19 1.71
N ARG A 116 14.66 -2.91 2.06
CA ARG A 116 14.07 -2.46 3.33
C ARG A 116 12.57 -2.67 3.32
N TYR A 117 11.96 -2.79 4.51
CA TYR A 117 10.52 -3.02 4.64
C TYR A 117 9.70 -1.96 3.89
N ARG A 118 10.12 -0.69 3.99
CA ARG A 118 9.41 0.42 3.35
C ARG A 118 9.43 0.38 1.82
N GLU A 119 10.43 -0.26 1.23
CA GLU A 119 10.66 -0.33 -0.22
C GLU A 119 9.94 -1.52 -0.87
N LEU A 120 9.40 -2.44 -0.06
CA LEU A 120 8.67 -3.60 -0.53
C LEU A 120 7.29 -3.19 -1.05
N SER A 121 6.98 -3.68 -2.25
CA SER A 121 5.64 -3.64 -2.85
C SER A 121 4.72 -4.70 -2.23
N ALA A 122 3.42 -4.61 -2.54
CA ALA A 122 2.44 -5.61 -2.10
C ALA A 122 2.82 -7.03 -2.55
N GLN A 123 3.24 -7.19 -3.80
CA GLN A 123 3.64 -8.49 -4.34
C GLN A 123 4.92 -9.02 -3.66
N GLU A 124 5.87 -8.14 -3.34
CA GLU A 124 7.09 -8.55 -2.65
C GLU A 124 6.81 -8.97 -1.20
N HIS A 125 5.89 -8.29 -0.51
CA HIS A 125 5.39 -8.75 0.78
C HIS A 125 4.73 -10.13 0.68
N GLU A 126 3.83 -10.35 -0.28
CA GLU A 126 3.16 -11.65 -0.46
C GLU A 126 4.16 -12.78 -0.78
N ASN A 127 5.16 -12.51 -1.60
CA ASN A 127 6.22 -13.47 -1.92
C ASN A 127 7.16 -13.76 -0.73
N LEU A 128 7.26 -12.83 0.22
CA LEU A 128 8.10 -12.95 1.41
C LEU A 128 7.44 -13.81 2.49
N ILE A 129 6.11 -13.77 2.61
CA ILE A 129 5.34 -14.54 3.61
C ILE A 129 5.70 -16.03 3.65
N PRO A 130 5.67 -16.81 2.55
CA PRO A 130 6.00 -18.25 2.61
C PRO A 130 7.47 -18.51 2.98
N LYS A 131 8.38 -17.59 2.63
CA LYS A 131 9.80 -17.69 3.04
C LYS A 131 9.95 -17.50 4.54
N LEU A 132 9.27 -16.51 5.13
CA LEU A 132 9.30 -16.26 6.57
C LEU A 132 8.69 -17.43 7.35
N HIS A 133 7.57 -17.99 6.87
CA HIS A 133 7.02 -19.23 7.43
C HIS A 133 8.05 -20.36 7.41
N SER A 134 8.69 -20.60 6.27
CA SER A 134 9.70 -21.66 6.14
C SER A 134 10.90 -21.47 7.07
N LEU A 135 11.31 -20.21 7.33
CA LEU A 135 12.39 -19.90 8.27
C LEU A 135 11.96 -20.12 9.72
N LYS A 136 10.75 -19.66 10.07
CA LYS A 136 10.16 -19.87 11.38
C LYS A 136 10.00 -21.36 11.70
N ASP A 137 9.51 -22.15 10.75
CA ASP A 137 9.32 -23.61 10.91
C ASP A 137 10.66 -24.36 11.08
N LYS A 138 11.75 -23.81 10.52
CA LYS A 138 13.12 -24.30 10.75
C LYS A 138 13.71 -23.87 12.10
N GLY A 139 12.91 -23.22 12.94
CA GLY A 139 13.32 -22.76 14.27
C GLY A 139 14.12 -21.46 14.26
N TYR A 140 14.07 -20.67 13.17
CA TYR A 140 14.67 -19.34 13.20
C TYR A 140 13.93 -18.47 14.23
N ASN A 141 14.66 -18.03 15.25
CA ASN A 141 14.21 -17.06 16.22
C ASN A 141 15.29 -15.98 16.37
N ARG A 142 14.90 -14.71 16.28
CA ARG A 142 15.80 -13.57 16.51
C ARG A 142 16.50 -13.68 17.86
N THR A 143 15.83 -14.18 18.90
CA THR A 143 16.41 -14.31 20.26
C THR A 143 17.53 -15.36 20.35
N ASN A 144 17.67 -16.25 19.35
CA ASN A 144 18.73 -17.26 19.34
C ASN A 144 20.09 -16.73 18.87
N HIS A 145 20.16 -15.50 18.33
CA HIS A 145 21.41 -14.93 17.82
C HIS A 145 22.13 -13.97 18.80
N GLU A 146 21.57 -13.78 20.00
CA GLU A 146 22.17 -12.96 21.08
C GLU A 146 22.84 -13.81 22.20
N MET A 147 23.11 -15.11 21.95
CA MET A 147 23.89 -15.98 22.85
C MET A 147 25.29 -16.26 22.32
#